data_AF-A0A914UIF9-F1
#
_entry.id   AF-A0A914UIF9-F1
#
_cell.length_a   1.000
_cell.length_b   1.000
_cell.length_c   1.000
_cell.angle_alpha   90.00
_cell.angle_beta   90.00
_cell.angle_gamma   90.00
#
_symmetry.space_group_name_H-M   'P 1'
#
loop_
_entity.id
_entity.type
_entity.pdbx_description
1 polymer ?
#
loop_
_entity_poly.entity_id
_entity_poly.type
_entity_poly.pdbx_seq_one_letter_code
_entity_poly.pdbx_strand_id
1 'polypeptide(L)'
;MKLSCVVLAIVFIALTVAEEHQENKKQKDDDAITCVVCQMTLHTIINKMESSPDTLNAMGQQMTGACNEMPDEDGRTTCRDLIGDHFPEVFHNLVQAPIMQPETMCKNIGICPP
;
A
#
# COMPACT_ATOMS: atom_id res chain seq x y z
N MET A 1 -56.85 0.37 -20.19
CA MET A 1 -56.31 0.75 -18.87
C MET A 1 -54.99 0.08 -18.46
N LYS A 2 -54.50 -0.99 -19.13
CA LYS A 2 -53.26 -1.68 -18.71
C LYS A 2 -51.95 -1.00 -19.15
N LEU A 3 -51.99 -0.22 -20.25
CA LEU A 3 -50.81 0.41 -20.84
C LEU A 3 -50.23 1.54 -19.98
N SER A 4 -51.08 2.32 -19.29
CA SER A 4 -50.63 3.43 -18.44
C SER A 4 -49.88 2.97 -17.18
N CYS A 5 -50.24 1.82 -16.60
CA CYS A 5 -49.53 1.29 -15.42
C CYS A 5 -48.13 0.80 -15.76
N VAL A 6 -47.94 0.21 -16.95
CA VAL A 6 -46.63 -0.27 -17.41
C VAL A 6 -45.67 0.89 -17.64
N VAL A 7 -46.14 1.98 -18.25
CA VAL A 7 -45.32 3.18 -18.48
C VAL A 7 -44.87 3.82 -17.16
N LEU A 8 -45.79 3.95 -16.19
CA LEU A 8 -45.44 4.45 -14.86
C LEU A 8 -44.39 3.56 -14.17
N ALA A 9 -44.57 2.24 -14.20
CA ALA A 9 -43.60 1.30 -13.62
C ALA A 9 -42.21 1.41 -14.26
N ILE A 10 -42.12 1.54 -15.59
CA ILE A 10 -40.85 1.71 -16.30
C ILE A 10 -40.17 3.03 -15.91
N VAL A 11 -40.92 4.13 -15.80
CA VAL A 11 -40.36 5.43 -15.38
C VAL A 11 -39.84 5.38 -13.95
N PHE A 12 -40.58 4.75 -13.02
CA PHE A 12 -40.12 4.54 -11.65
C PHE A 12 -38.84 3.70 -11.59
N ILE A 13 -38.77 2.59 -12.33
CA ILE A 13 -37.57 1.75 -12.41
C ILE A 13 -36.38 2.53 -13.01
N ALA A 14 -36.61 3.32 -14.06
CA ALA A 14 -35.55 4.11 -14.69
C ALA A 14 -34.98 5.19 -13.74
N LEU A 15 -35.82 5.81 -12.92
CA LEU A 15 -35.39 6.78 -11.91
C LEU A 15 -34.54 6.12 -10.80
N THR A 16 -34.96 4.96 -10.29
CA THR A 16 -34.19 4.25 -9.24
C THR A 16 -32.85 3.73 -9.77
N VAL A 17 -32.79 3.24 -11.01
CA VAL A 17 -31.54 2.75 -11.62
C VAL A 17 -30.55 3.89 -11.86
N ALA A 18 -31.03 5.09 -12.18
CA ALA A 18 -30.17 6.26 -12.37
C ALA A 18 -29.45 6.69 -11.09
N GLU A 19 -30.09 6.56 -9.92
CA GLU A 19 -29.52 6.92 -8.62
C GLU A 19 -28.41 5.93 -8.21
N GLU A 20 -28.65 4.61 -8.32
CA GLU A 20 -27.64 3.58 -8.00
C GLU A 20 -26.39 3.65 -8.89
N HIS A 21 -26.55 3.98 -10.17
CA HIS A 21 -25.43 4.13 -11.10
C HIS A 21 -24.49 5.29 -10.73
N GLN A 22 -25.03 6.38 -10.17
CA GLN A 22 -24.21 7.54 -9.77
C GLN A 22 -23.40 7.25 -8.51
N GLU A 23 -23.99 6.57 -7.52
CA GLU A 23 -23.29 6.18 -6.30
C GLU A 23 -22.18 5.15 -6.56
N ASN A 24 -22.46 4.14 -7.40
CA ASN A 24 -21.47 3.13 -7.77
C ASN A 24 -20.29 3.73 -8.54
N LYS A 25 -20.56 4.68 -9.44
CA LYS A 25 -19.51 5.39 -10.18
C LYS A 25 -18.66 6.24 -9.24
N LYS A 26 -19.27 6.98 -8.32
CA LYS A 26 -18.52 7.80 -7.35
C LYS A 26 -17.62 6.95 -6.47
N GLN A 27 -18.12 5.81 -5.96
CA GLN A 27 -17.32 4.89 -5.15
C GLN A 27 -16.11 4.34 -5.93
N LYS A 28 -16.32 3.91 -7.18
CA LYS A 28 -15.25 3.45 -8.08
C LYS A 28 -14.18 4.52 -8.30
N ASP A 29 -14.60 5.77 -8.50
CA ASP A 29 -13.69 6.90 -8.71
C ASP A 29 -12.88 7.21 -7.43
N ASP A 30 -13.51 7.18 -6.25
CA ASP A 30 -12.87 7.39 -4.95
C ASP A 30 -11.85 6.27 -4.62
N ASP A 31 -12.19 5.02 -4.91
CA ASP A 31 -11.29 3.86 -4.74
C ASP A 31 -10.06 3.97 -5.66
N ALA A 32 -10.26 4.41 -6.91
CA ALA A 32 -9.18 4.61 -7.87
C ALA A 32 -8.20 5.71 -7.43
N ILE A 33 -8.72 6.85 -6.93
CA ILE A 33 -7.89 7.95 -6.42
C ILE A 33 -7.08 7.47 -5.21
N THR A 34 -7.71 6.77 -4.27
CA THR A 34 -7.06 6.28 -3.05
C THR A 34 -5.94 5.27 -3.38
N CYS A 35 -6.16 4.40 -4.37
CA CYS A 35 -5.14 3.49 -4.87
C CYS A 35 -3.92 4.24 -5.44
N VAL A 36 -4.14 5.26 -6.28
CA VAL A 36 -3.06 6.08 -6.85
C VAL A 36 -2.27 6.80 -5.75
N VAL A 37 -2.95 7.37 -4.75
CA VAL A 37 -2.31 8.04 -3.62
C VAL A 37 -1.43 7.08 -2.82
N CYS A 38 -1.90 5.85 -2.56
CA CYS A 38 -1.11 4.82 -1.89
C CYS A 38 0.18 4.52 -2.65
N GLN A 39 0.07 4.26 -3.96
CA GLN A 39 1.23 3.94 -4.79
C GLN A 39 2.24 5.10 -4.84
N MET A 40 1.77 6.33 -5.06
CA MET A 40 2.64 7.51 -5.09
C MET A 40 3.33 7.75 -3.75
N THR A 41 2.64 7.51 -2.64
CA THR A 41 3.20 7.65 -1.30
C THR A 41 4.35 6.66 -1.10
N LEU A 42 4.15 5.39 -1.43
CA LEU A 42 5.19 4.37 -1.32
C LEU A 42 6.37 4.65 -2.27
N HIS A 43 6.12 5.04 -3.51
CA HIS A 43 7.19 5.47 -4.42
C HIS A 43 8.01 6.64 -3.84
N THR A 44 7.33 7.63 -3.27
CA THR A 44 7.99 8.79 -2.66
C THR A 44 8.84 8.38 -1.46
N ILE A 45 8.33 7.48 -0.63
CA ILE A 45 9.03 6.94 0.54
C ILE A 45 10.28 6.18 0.10
N ILE A 46 10.16 5.25 -0.85
CA ILE A 46 11.29 4.46 -1.38
C ILE A 46 12.34 5.38 -1.98
N ASN A 47 11.95 6.29 -2.87
CA ASN A 47 12.86 7.24 -3.50
C ASN A 47 13.59 8.12 -2.48
N LYS A 48 12.87 8.62 -1.46
CA LYS A 48 13.48 9.42 -0.38
C LYS A 48 14.51 8.61 0.40
N MET A 49 14.18 7.37 0.75
CA MET A 49 15.11 6.49 1.47
C MET A 49 16.34 6.14 0.63
N GLU A 50 16.16 5.72 -0.62
CA GLU A 50 17.28 5.39 -1.52
C GLU A 50 18.16 6.61 -1.85
N SER A 51 17.58 7.81 -1.89
CA SER A 51 18.33 9.06 -2.11
C SER A 51 19.11 9.55 -0.88
N SER A 52 18.93 8.91 0.29
CA SER A 52 19.56 9.34 1.55
C SER A 52 20.22 8.16 2.27
N PRO A 53 21.48 7.84 1.91
CA PRO A 53 22.27 6.81 2.60
C PRO A 53 22.35 7.03 4.11
N ASP A 54 22.46 8.28 4.57
CA ASP A 54 22.50 8.61 6.00
C ASP A 54 21.20 8.24 6.73
N THR A 55 20.05 8.39 6.06
CA THR A 55 18.75 7.97 6.63
C THR A 55 18.69 6.47 6.78
N LEU A 56 19.12 5.72 5.75
CA LEU A 56 19.18 4.25 5.81
C LEU A 56 20.16 3.77 6.89
N ASN A 57 21.33 4.39 7.00
CA ASN A 57 22.29 4.08 8.06
C ASN A 57 21.69 4.34 9.45
N ALA A 58 21.04 5.50 9.65
CA ALA A 58 20.39 5.82 10.91
C ALA A 58 19.28 4.81 11.25
N MET A 59 18.48 4.38 10.28
CA MET A 59 17.47 3.34 10.47
C MET A 59 18.10 1.99 10.84
N GLY A 60 19.16 1.58 10.15
CA GLY A 60 19.92 0.36 10.49
C GLY A 60 20.42 0.39 11.93
N GLN A 61 21.05 1.50 12.32
CA GLN A 61 21.53 1.72 13.69
C GLN A 61 20.38 1.65 14.72
N GLN A 62 19.21 2.23 14.41
CA GLN A 62 18.02 2.11 15.27
C GLN A 62 17.52 0.66 15.36
N MET A 63 17.58 -0.09 14.27
CA MET A 63 17.14 -1.49 14.22
C MET A 63 18.09 -2.46 14.93
N THR A 64 19.35 -2.08 15.20
CA THR A 64 20.27 -2.90 16.02
C THR A 64 19.72 -3.22 17.41
N GLY A 65 18.77 -2.41 17.92
CA GLY A 65 18.05 -2.68 19.16
C GLY A 65 17.28 -4.01 19.14
N ALA A 66 16.75 -4.41 17.99
CA ALA A 66 16.04 -5.68 17.82
C ALA A 66 16.96 -6.89 18.01
N CYS A 67 18.27 -6.74 17.75
CA CYS A 67 19.25 -7.80 17.95
C CYS A 67 19.39 -8.21 19.42
N ASN A 68 18.94 -7.39 20.37
CA ASN A 68 18.98 -7.74 21.80
C ASN A 68 18.07 -8.92 22.17
N GLU A 69 17.12 -9.26 21.31
CA GLU A 69 16.25 -10.42 21.49
C GLU A 69 16.97 -11.75 21.24
N MET A 70 18.16 -11.71 20.62
CA MET A 70 18.95 -12.91 20.38
C MET A 70 19.45 -13.52 21.71
N PRO A 71 19.24 -14.83 21.94
CA PRO A 71 19.49 -15.46 23.23
C PRO A 71 20.98 -15.50 23.59
N ASP A 72 21.86 -15.77 22.62
CA ASP A 72 23.31 -15.86 22.79
C ASP A 72 24.04 -14.57 22.38
N GLU A 73 25.22 -14.35 22.97
CA GLU A 73 26.01 -13.14 22.79
C GLU A 73 26.64 -13.03 21.40
N ASP A 74 27.06 -14.15 20.81
CA ASP A 74 27.65 -14.21 19.48
C ASP A 74 26.61 -13.86 18.40
N GLY A 75 25.38 -14.35 18.56
CA GLY A 75 24.24 -14.02 17.71
C GLY A 75 23.81 -12.57 17.83
N ARG A 76 23.85 -11.98 19.04
CA ARG A 76 23.61 -10.54 19.22
C ARG A 76 24.64 -9.70 18.47
N THR A 77 25.91 -10.03 18.61
CA THR A 77 27.01 -9.32 17.95
C THR A 77 26.88 -9.42 16.43
N THR A 78 26.74 -10.64 15.92
CA THR A 78 26.57 -10.89 14.48
C THR A 78 25.35 -10.17 13.90
N CYS A 79 24.21 -10.19 14.60
CA CYS A 79 23.01 -9.47 14.16
C CYS A 79 23.26 -7.96 14.10
N ARG A 80 23.95 -7.39 15.09
CA ARG A 80 24.23 -5.96 15.14
C ARG A 80 25.16 -5.53 14.02
N ASP A 81 26.18 -6.33 13.72
CA ASP A 81 27.08 -6.05 12.61
C ASP A 81 26.33 -6.16 11.27
N LEU A 82 25.51 -7.20 11.10
CA LEU A 82 24.69 -7.39 9.91
C LEU A 82 23.72 -6.22 9.69
N ILE A 83 22.91 -5.88 10.69
CA ILE A 83 21.92 -4.81 10.57
C ILE A 83 22.61 -3.44 10.53
N GLY A 84 23.62 -3.20 11.36
CA GLY A 84 24.29 -1.91 11.45
C GLY A 84 25.02 -1.53 10.16
N ASP A 85 25.70 -2.49 9.54
CA ASP A 85 26.60 -2.22 8.41
C ASP A 85 25.95 -2.53 7.06
N HIS A 86 24.96 -3.44 7.02
CA HIS A 86 24.34 -3.89 5.77
C HIS A 86 22.89 -3.44 5.57
N PHE A 87 22.31 -2.64 6.47
CA PHE A 87 20.92 -2.18 6.31
C PHE A 87 20.62 -1.51 4.96
N PRO A 88 21.49 -0.62 4.41
CA PRO A 88 21.22 -0.02 3.10
C PRO A 88 21.11 -1.06 1.97
N GLU A 89 21.97 -2.08 1.99
CA GLU A 89 21.96 -3.17 1.01
C GLU A 89 20.73 -4.07 1.19
N VAL A 90 20.39 -4.40 2.44
CA VAL A 90 19.16 -5.15 2.76
C VAL A 90 17.93 -4.39 2.30
N PHE A 91 17.85 -3.08 2.57
CA PHE A 91 16.74 -2.24 2.16
C PHE A 91 16.60 -2.18 0.64
N HIS A 92 17.71 -1.99 -0.08
CA HIS A 92 17.73 -1.97 -1.55
C HIS A 92 17.21 -3.29 -2.14
N ASN A 93 17.65 -4.42 -1.61
CA ASN A 93 17.16 -5.73 -2.04
C ASN A 93 15.68 -5.93 -1.68
N LEU A 94 15.25 -5.44 -0.52
CA LEU A 94 13.87 -5.52 -0.06
C LEU A 94 12.93 -4.77 -1.00
N VAL A 95 13.23 -3.51 -1.36
CA VAL A 95 12.35 -2.71 -2.23
C VAL A 95 12.28 -3.22 -3.66
N GLN A 96 13.27 -4.00 -4.10
CA GLN A 96 13.21 -4.68 -5.40
C GLN A 96 12.32 -5.93 -5.40
N ALA A 97 12.04 -6.50 -4.22
CA ALA A 97 11.22 -7.71 -4.13
C ALA A 97 9.81 -7.46 -4.70
N PRO A 98 9.23 -8.38 -5.50
CA PRO A 98 7.92 -8.19 -6.12
C PRO A 98 6.79 -7.88 -5.14
N ILE A 99 6.88 -8.41 -3.91
CA ILE A 99 5.91 -8.20 -2.84
C ILE A 99 5.96 -6.77 -2.24
N MET A 100 7.12 -6.10 -2.38
CA MET A 100 7.36 -4.75 -1.87
C MET A 100 7.11 -3.67 -2.93
N GLN A 101 6.77 -4.07 -4.15
CA GLN A 101 6.39 -3.10 -5.19
C GLN A 101 5.14 -2.33 -4.75
N PRO A 102 5.08 -1.00 -4.95
CA PRO A 102 3.98 -0.17 -4.47
C PRO A 102 2.59 -0.66 -4.87
N GLU A 103 2.42 -1.14 -6.10
CA GLU A 103 1.16 -1.73 -6.54
C GLU A 103 0.78 -2.96 -5.71
N THR A 104 1.70 -3.92 -5.58
CA THR A 104 1.51 -5.15 -4.81
C THR A 104 1.22 -4.86 -3.34
N MET A 105 1.98 -3.94 -2.73
CA MET A 105 1.76 -3.55 -1.35
C MET A 105 0.38 -2.91 -1.15
N CYS A 106 -0.01 -1.97 -2.01
CA CYS A 106 -1.31 -1.30 -1.92
C CYS A 106 -2.49 -2.27 -2.13
N LYS A 107 -2.32 -3.30 -2.96
CA LYS A 107 -3.29 -4.41 -3.08
C LYS A 107 -3.35 -5.25 -1.82
N ASN A 108 -2.20 -5.64 -1.27
CA ASN A 108 -2.10 -6.50 -0.09
C ASN A 108 -2.70 -5.86 1.17
N ILE A 109 -2.60 -4.53 1.32
CA ILE A 109 -3.22 -3.80 2.43
C ILE A 109 -4.68 -3.40 2.17
N GLY A 110 -5.26 -3.81 1.04
CA GLY A 110 -6.67 -3.60 0.70
C GLY A 110 -7.03 -2.18 0.27
N ILE A 111 -6.05 -1.34 -0.06
CA ILE A 111 -6.29 0.01 -0.58
C ILE A 111 -6.56 -0.01 -2.09
N CYS A 112 -5.76 -0.79 -2.83
CA CYS A 112 -6.02 -1.03 -4.25
C CYS A 112 -6.88 -2.30 -4.41
N PRO A 113 -7.78 -2.33 -5.41
CA PRO A 113 -8.47 -3.55 -5.78
C PRO A 113 -7.46 -4.65 -6.19
N PRO A 114 -7.74 -5.93 -5.89
CA PRO A 114 -6.84 -7.05 -6.16
C PRO A 114 -6.48 -7.19 -7.64
#